data_AF-A0A9D3B5S5-F1
#
_entry.id   AF-A0A9D3B5S5-F1
#
_cell.length_a   1.000
_cell.length_b   1.000
_cell.length_c   1.000
_cell.angle_alpha   90.00
_cell.angle_beta   90.00
_cell.angle_gamma   90.00
#
_symmetry.space_group_name_H-M   'P 1'
#
loop_
_entity.id
_entity.type
_entity.pdbx_description
1 polymer ?
#
loop_
_entity_poly.entity_id
_entity_poly.type
_entity_poly.pdbx_seq_one_letter_code
_entity_poly.pdbx_strand_id
1 'polypeptide(L)'
;MSKYGKLGTNNMTKMIQVNLETEGIDKHEAEEWVHEIANVYADMEVSDVDVSGKKISFRAGLSGMDDTTSEDIQQKIDEYITMNEAFQIKNISCS
;
A
#
# COMPACT_ATOMS: atom_id res chain seq x y z
N MET A 1 26.33 -5.69 -37.17
CA MET A 1 24.92 -5.95 -36.78
C MET A 1 24.92 -6.87 -35.57
N SER A 2 24.74 -6.33 -34.37
CA SER A 2 24.55 -7.16 -33.17
C SER A 2 23.05 -7.29 -32.91
N LYS A 3 22.53 -8.52 -33.04
CA LYS A 3 21.10 -8.86 -32.91
C LYS A 3 20.81 -9.37 -31.49
N TYR A 4 20.86 -8.52 -30.47
CA TYR A 4 20.24 -8.85 -29.17
C TYR A 4 19.73 -7.58 -28.49
N GLY A 5 18.69 -6.98 -29.09
CA GLY A 5 17.76 -6.14 -28.35
C GLY A 5 16.65 -7.03 -27.82
N LYS A 6 16.64 -7.29 -26.51
CA LYS A 6 15.41 -7.66 -25.79
C LYS A 6 15.37 -6.76 -24.58
N LEU A 7 14.53 -5.73 -24.69
CA LEU A 7 14.15 -4.83 -23.60
C LEU A 7 13.70 -5.70 -22.43
N GLY A 8 14.46 -5.70 -21.32
CA GLY A 8 13.88 -6.07 -20.05
C GLY A 8 12.81 -5.04 -19.76
N THR A 9 11.56 -5.45 -19.68
CA THR A 9 10.56 -4.60 -19.05
C THR A 9 11.01 -4.48 -17.60
N ASN A 10 11.61 -3.34 -17.25
CA ASN A 10 11.64 -2.90 -15.86
C ASN A 10 10.16 -2.69 -15.52
N ASN A 11 9.48 -3.73 -15.05
CA ASN A 11 8.10 -3.62 -14.60
C ASN A 11 8.13 -2.64 -13.43
N MET A 12 7.85 -1.37 -13.69
CA MET A 12 7.81 -0.35 -12.64
C MET A 12 6.60 -0.67 -11.78
N THR A 13 6.82 -0.78 -10.48
CA THR A 13 5.76 -0.98 -9.50
C THR A 13 4.70 0.10 -9.67
N LYS A 14 3.46 -0.32 -9.93
CA LYS A 14 2.34 0.60 -10.02
C LYS A 14 1.83 0.92 -8.62
N MET A 15 1.97 2.18 -8.23
CA MET A 15 1.56 2.68 -6.92
C MET A 15 0.11 3.18 -6.97
N ILE A 16 -0.74 2.61 -6.12
CA ILE A 16 -2.15 2.95 -5.94
C ILE A 16 -2.31 3.82 -4.69
N GLN A 17 -3.15 4.85 -4.77
CA GLN A 17 -3.48 5.67 -3.61
C GLN A 17 -4.43 4.91 -2.70
N VAL A 18 -4.06 4.78 -1.42
CA VAL A 18 -4.90 4.23 -0.36
C VAL A 18 -5.33 5.36 0.56
N ASN A 19 -6.62 5.37 0.94
CA ASN A 19 -7.15 6.26 1.97
C ASN A 19 -7.98 5.46 2.96
N LEU A 20 -7.68 5.64 4.25
CA LEU A 20 -8.39 5.04 5.37
C LEU A 20 -9.02 6.15 6.21
N GLU A 21 -10.28 5.96 6.57
CA GLU A 21 -10.95 6.78 7.59
C GLU A 21 -11.03 5.98 8.91
N THR A 22 -10.63 6.60 10.02
CA THR A 22 -10.49 5.95 11.32
C THR A 22 -11.30 6.69 12.39
N GLU A 23 -11.40 6.13 13.61
CA GLU A 23 -11.97 6.86 14.75
C GLU A 23 -11.05 7.96 15.31
N GLY A 24 -9.79 7.99 14.88
CA GLY A 24 -8.71 8.78 15.43
C GLY A 24 -7.65 7.84 16.02
N ILE A 25 -6.40 8.05 15.63
CA ILE A 25 -5.25 7.29 16.09
C ILE A 25 -4.09 8.26 16.31
N ASP A 26 -3.18 7.89 17.22
CA ASP A 26 -1.92 8.61 17.36
C ASP A 26 -1.13 8.60 16.04
N LYS A 27 -0.53 9.73 15.70
CA LYS A 27 0.17 9.86 14.43
C LYS A 27 1.32 8.87 14.30
N HIS A 28 2.09 8.67 15.36
CA HIS A 28 3.26 7.81 15.33
C HIS A 28 2.87 6.35 15.22
N GLU A 29 1.85 5.92 15.98
CA GLU A 29 1.31 4.57 15.92
C GLU A 29 0.75 4.24 14.52
N ALA A 30 0.06 5.20 13.89
CA ALA A 30 -0.45 5.04 12.53
C ALA A 30 0.65 4.92 11.48
N GLU A 31 1.71 5.73 11.59
CA GLU A 31 2.87 5.65 10.68
C GLU A 31 3.60 4.32 10.82
N GLU A 32 3.82 3.85 12.05
CA GLU A 32 4.41 2.52 12.30
C GLU A 32 3.53 1.41 11.73
N TRP A 33 2.22 1.45 12.00
CA TRP A 33 1.27 0.46 11.48
C TRP A 33 1.28 0.37 9.95
N VAL A 34 1.38 1.51 9.25
CA VAL A 34 1.47 1.57 7.79
C VAL A 34 2.81 1.00 7.28
N HIS A 35 3.91 1.29 7.95
CA HIS A 35 5.22 0.74 7.56
C HIS A 35 5.32 -0.78 7.77
N GLU A 36 4.65 -1.33 8.80
CA GLU A 36 4.61 -2.77 9.04
C GLU A 36 3.94 -3.56 7.91
N ILE A 37 3.13 -2.93 7.05
CA ILE A 37 2.56 -3.57 5.84
C ILE A 37 3.68 -4.15 4.97
N ALA A 38 4.76 -3.41 4.74
CA ALA A 38 5.89 -3.85 3.91
C ALA A 38 6.77 -4.90 4.60
N ASN A 39 6.68 -5.03 5.93
CA ASN A 39 7.35 -6.10 6.68
C ASN A 39 6.55 -7.41 6.62
N VAL A 40 5.22 -7.32 6.61
CA VAL A 40 4.32 -8.48 6.50
C VAL A 40 4.28 -9.02 5.08
N TYR A 41 4.21 -8.13 4.09
CA TYR A 41 4.17 -8.49 2.68
C TYR A 41 5.46 -8.06 1.99
N ALA A 42 6.38 -9.01 1.78
CA ALA A 42 7.68 -8.76 1.16
C ALA A 42 7.61 -8.26 -0.29
N ASP A 43 6.48 -8.47 -0.96
CA ASP A 43 6.19 -7.98 -2.30
C ASP A 43 5.48 -6.61 -2.29
N MET A 44 5.06 -6.07 -1.14
CA MET A 44 4.43 -4.75 -1.08
C MET A 44 5.46 -3.64 -0.89
N GLU A 45 5.28 -2.58 -1.67
CA GLU A 45 5.94 -1.29 -1.47
C GLU A 45 4.95 -0.30 -0.86
N VAL A 46 5.41 0.53 0.08
CA VAL A 46 4.62 1.60 0.70
C VAL A 46 5.39 2.92 0.63
N SER A 47 4.71 4.01 0.27
CA SER A 47 5.30 5.35 0.20
C SER A 47 4.28 6.45 0.54
N ASP A 48 4.77 7.69 0.63
CA ASP A 48 3.93 8.91 0.76
C ASP A 48 2.91 8.84 1.91
N VAL A 49 3.33 8.31 3.06
CA VAL A 49 2.49 8.19 4.26
C VAL A 49 2.17 9.57 4.83
N ASP A 50 0.89 9.88 4.94
CA ASP A 50 0.36 11.06 5.63
C ASP A 50 -0.76 10.65 6.60
N VAL A 51 -0.66 11.16 7.82
CA VAL A 51 -1.63 10.91 8.90
C VAL A 51 -2.13 12.26 9.40
N SER A 52 -3.45 12.47 9.27
CA SER A 52 -4.11 13.73 9.61
C SER A 52 -5.43 13.48 10.33
N GLY A 53 -5.39 13.55 11.67
CA GLY A 53 -6.55 13.40 12.55
C GLY A 53 -7.20 12.02 12.45
N LYS A 54 -8.25 11.91 11.64
CA LYS A 54 -9.05 10.68 11.43
C LYS A 54 -8.80 10.04 10.07
N LYS A 55 -7.74 10.46 9.38
CA LYS A 55 -7.40 10.01 8.04
C LYS A 55 -5.97 9.53 7.99
N ILE A 56 -5.78 8.39 7.34
CA ILE A 56 -4.48 7.87 6.96
C ILE A 56 -4.50 7.75 5.43
N SER A 57 -3.48 8.27 4.77
CA SER A 57 -3.30 8.13 3.33
C SER A 57 -1.88 7.72 3.03
N PHE A 58 -1.70 6.81 2.08
CA PHE A 58 -0.40 6.35 1.64
C PHE A 58 -0.54 5.79 0.23
N ARG A 59 0.58 5.49 -0.41
CA ARG A 59 0.62 4.76 -1.66
C ARG A 59 1.12 3.35 -1.43
N ALA A 60 0.50 2.39 -2.10
CA ALA A 60 0.91 0.99 -2.05
C ALA A 60 0.97 0.38 -3.45
N GLY A 61 1.93 -0.52 -3.67
CA GLY A 61 2.09 -1.25 -4.93
C GLY A 61 2.69 -2.62 -4.70
N LEU A 62 2.64 -3.48 -5.72
CA LEU A 62 3.28 -4.79 -5.69
C LEU A 62 4.56 -4.79 -6.55
N SER A 63 5.69 -5.07 -5.90
CA SER A 63 7.03 -5.02 -6.46
C SER A 63 7.13 -5.82 -7.76
N GLY A 64 7.50 -5.15 -8.86
CA GLY A 64 7.67 -5.80 -10.16
C GLY A 64 6.36 -6.17 -10.88
N MET A 65 5.21 -5.69 -10.38
CA MET A 65 3.90 -5.81 -11.02
C MET A 65 3.43 -4.43 -11.49
N ASP A 66 3.32 -4.25 -12.81
CA ASP A 66 2.86 -3.01 -13.44
C ASP A 66 1.35 -3.03 -13.76
N ASP A 67 0.74 -4.21 -13.69
CA ASP A 67 -0.70 -4.46 -13.89
C ASP A 67 -1.51 -4.43 -12.59
N THR A 68 -0.89 -4.16 -11.44
CA THR A 68 -1.57 -4.03 -10.14
C THR A 68 -2.78 -3.09 -10.23
N THR A 69 -3.91 -3.58 -9.73
CA THR A 69 -5.17 -2.84 -9.68
C THR A 69 -5.45 -2.31 -8.28
N SER A 70 -6.42 -1.39 -8.18
CA SER A 70 -6.90 -0.92 -6.87
C SER A 70 -7.57 -2.03 -6.06
N GLU A 71 -8.20 -3.00 -6.72
CA GLU A 71 -8.84 -4.14 -6.06
C GLU A 71 -7.80 -5.08 -5.44
N ASP A 72 -6.68 -5.33 -6.11
CA ASP A 72 -5.57 -6.13 -5.58
C ASP A 72 -5.01 -5.51 -4.29
N ILE A 73 -4.77 -4.20 -4.31
CA ILE A 73 -4.27 -3.47 -3.14
C ILE A 73 -5.31 -3.44 -2.04
N GLN A 74 -6.58 -3.18 -2.35
CA GLN A 74 -7.64 -3.18 -1.35
C GLN A 74 -7.75 -4.53 -0.65
N GLN A 75 -7.69 -5.64 -1.39
CA GLN A 75 -7.72 -6.98 -0.80
C GLN A 75 -6.55 -7.19 0.18
N LYS A 76 -5.33 -6.80 -0.18
CA LYS A 76 -4.15 -6.92 0.71
C LYS A 76 -4.28 -6.10 1.98
N ILE A 77 -4.82 -4.88 1.87
CA ILE A 77 -5.07 -4.02 3.02
C ILE A 77 -6.17 -4.61 3.91
N ASP A 78 -7.25 -5.14 3.34
CA ASP A 78 -8.33 -5.80 4.11
C ASP A 78 -7.83 -7.04 4.86
N GLU A 79 -6.99 -7.86 4.20
CA GLU A 79 -6.30 -9.00 4.82
C GLU A 79 -5.41 -8.55 5.99
N TYR A 80 -4.59 -7.51 5.77
CA TYR A 80 -3.71 -6.96 6.80
C TYR A 80 -4.45 -6.47 8.03
N ILE A 81 -5.54 -5.71 7.82
CA ILE A 81 -6.37 -5.15 8.90
C ILE A 81 -6.97 -6.26 9.75
N THR A 82 -7.45 -7.32 9.12
CA THR A 82 -8.04 -8.47 9.84
C THR A 82 -7.01 -9.19 10.73
N MET A 83 -5.72 -9.15 10.35
CA MET A 83 -4.64 -9.79 11.09
C MET A 83 -3.98 -8.88 12.13
N ASN A 84 -3.99 -7.57 11.91
CA ASN A 84 -3.23 -6.58 12.68
C ASN A 84 -4.12 -5.39 13.05
N GLU A 85 -5.23 -5.66 13.72
CA GLU A 85 -6.17 -4.62 14.14
C GLU A 85 -5.53 -3.75 15.25
N ALA A 86 -5.06 -2.56 14.87
CA ALA A 86 -4.53 -1.55 15.80
C ALA A 86 -5.57 -0.46 16.13
N PHE A 87 -6.49 -0.18 15.21
CA PHE A 87 -7.50 0.86 15.35
C PHE A 87 -8.74 0.55 14.52
N GLN A 88 -9.86 1.19 14.88
CA GLN A 88 -11.11 1.00 14.17
C GLN A 88 -11.14 1.81 12.87
N ILE A 89 -11.22 1.09 11.75
CA ILE A 89 -11.38 1.62 10.40
C ILE A 89 -12.86 1.69 10.05
N LYS A 90 -13.28 2.84 9.50
CA LYS A 90 -14.66 3.11 9.07
C LYS A 90 -14.85 2.97 7.57
N ASN A 91 -13.83 3.33 6.80
CA ASN A 91 -13.90 3.32 5.35
C ASN A 91 -12.51 3.13 4.75
N ILE A 92 -12.47 2.46 3.59
CA ILE A 92 -11.27 2.18 2.81
C ILE A 92 -11.59 2.53 1.36
N SER A 93 -10.66 3.22 0.70
CA SER A 93 -10.73 3.46 -0.74
C SER A 93 -9.36 3.35 -1.37
N CYS A 94 -9.31 2.71 -2.53
CA CYS A 94 -8.11 2.57 -3.35
C CYS A 94 -8.37 3.13 -4.76
N SER A 95 -7.49 4.00 -5.27
CA SER A 95 -7.66 4.67 -6.57
C SER A 95 -6.36 4.93 -7.30
#